data_AF-A0A6L4AER9-F1
#
_entry.id   AF-A0A6L4AER9-F1
#
_cell.length_a   1.000
_cell.length_b   1.000
_cell.length_c   1.000
_cell.angle_alpha   90.00
_cell.angle_beta   90.00
_cell.angle_gamma   90.00
#
_symmetry.space_group_name_H-M   'P 1'
#
loop_
_entity.id
_entity.type
_entity.pdbx_description
1 polymer ?
#
loop_
_entity_poly.entity_id
_entity_poly.type
_entity_poly.pdbx_seq_one_letter_code
_entity_poly.pdbx_strand_id
1 'polypeptide(L)'
;MSHDSLPVFLAKSDTYESTAIAALVEEMAGPLGFAGSWAGRTVLLKPNLISASASSLACTDAGFIAGVCRWFLDHGARVRIGDSPAFGSAGRAMRQHGIDRALAGLAVDQVEFVTPLARRLACGCTVQVAAESLECDLLVNLPKVKAHNQMYVTLAVKNVFGIVLGMRKALLHMQEGGTNGRFAEIILDLLEVLPPQLAIADGIVAMHRDGPVSGEALRIGCVAGATSCVALDTALLAALELDPARSPLWREAARRNLAGSRATDVIFPSLPPRAFAGSGFSAPSELNGIRFNPFRFLQGMVRRFVLALRPQV
;
A
#
# COMPACT_ATOMS: atom_id res chain seq x y z
N MET A 1 4.44 19.07 -26.03
CA MET A 1 4.63 18.85 -24.58
C MET A 1 5.33 17.52 -24.46
N SER A 2 6.60 17.48 -24.04
CA SER A 2 7.25 16.20 -23.75
C SER A 2 6.46 15.53 -22.64
N HIS A 3 5.83 14.40 -22.91
CA HIS A 3 5.33 13.56 -21.83
C HIS A 3 6.57 12.96 -21.17
N ASP A 4 7.00 13.54 -20.06
CA ASP A 4 8.05 12.95 -19.23
C ASP A 4 7.56 11.55 -18.84
N SER A 5 8.23 10.55 -19.41
CA SER A 5 7.87 9.16 -19.21
C SER A 5 8.15 8.75 -17.77
N LEU A 6 7.20 8.12 -17.12
CA LEU A 6 7.28 7.71 -15.73
C LEU A 6 7.94 6.32 -15.64
N PRO A 7 9.13 6.20 -15.03
CA PRO A 7 9.77 4.90 -14.88
C PRO A 7 9.04 4.04 -13.84
N VAL A 8 8.78 2.79 -14.22
CA VAL A 8 8.32 1.73 -13.30
C VAL A 8 9.26 0.55 -13.41
N PHE A 9 10.00 0.31 -12.34
CA PHE A 9 10.92 -0.82 -12.23
C PHE A 9 10.14 -2.09 -11.88
N LEU A 10 10.31 -3.16 -12.65
CA LEU A 10 9.78 -4.49 -12.34
C LEU A 10 10.93 -5.49 -12.32
N ALA A 11 10.98 -6.33 -11.29
CA ALA A 11 11.97 -7.39 -11.15
C ALA A 11 11.36 -8.68 -10.63
N LYS A 12 12.05 -9.80 -10.90
CA LYS A 12 11.68 -11.10 -10.37
C LYS A 12 12.36 -11.32 -9.03
N SER A 13 11.61 -11.86 -8.07
CA SER A 13 12.14 -12.39 -6.81
C SER A 13 11.31 -13.56 -6.34
N ASP A 14 11.97 -14.58 -5.80
CA ASP A 14 11.35 -15.76 -5.22
C ASP A 14 11.65 -15.86 -3.71
N THR A 15 12.27 -14.85 -3.12
CA THR A 15 12.72 -14.89 -1.74
C THR A 15 12.35 -13.62 -0.97
N TYR A 16 12.15 -13.78 0.33
CA TYR A 16 11.96 -12.69 1.28
C TYR A 16 13.22 -12.45 2.13
N GLU A 17 14.37 -13.03 1.76
CA GLU A 17 15.65 -12.73 2.41
C GLU A 17 15.98 -11.24 2.30
N SER A 18 16.19 -10.58 3.44
CA SER A 18 16.31 -9.11 3.50
C SER A 18 17.47 -8.56 2.67
N THR A 19 18.58 -9.31 2.55
CA THR A 19 19.73 -8.93 1.71
C THR A 19 19.40 -9.00 0.21
N ALA A 20 18.61 -9.98 -0.22
CA ALA A 20 18.18 -10.10 -1.61
C ALA A 20 17.19 -8.98 -1.97
N ILE A 21 16.26 -8.66 -1.06
CA ILE A 21 15.35 -7.53 -1.24
C ILE A 21 16.13 -6.21 -1.28
N ALA A 22 17.10 -6.00 -0.40
CA ALA A 22 17.95 -4.80 -0.42
C ALA A 22 18.72 -4.65 -1.75
N ALA A 23 19.22 -5.74 -2.32
CA ALA A 23 19.86 -5.72 -3.65
C ALA A 23 18.90 -5.30 -4.77
N LEU A 24 17.65 -5.75 -4.72
CA LEU A 24 16.62 -5.28 -5.67
C LEU A 24 16.30 -3.79 -5.49
N VAL A 25 16.33 -3.28 -4.25
CA VAL A 25 16.18 -1.85 -3.97
C VAL A 25 17.36 -1.04 -4.52
N GLU A 26 18.58 -1.58 -4.47
CA GLU A 26 19.76 -0.99 -5.12
C GLU A 26 19.58 -0.89 -6.63
N GLU A 27 19.16 -1.97 -7.29
CA GLU A 27 18.95 -1.99 -8.75
C GLU A 27 17.88 -0.97 -9.21
N MET A 28 16.84 -0.74 -8.41
CA MET A 28 15.79 0.22 -8.75
C MET A 28 16.17 1.68 -8.44
N ALA A 29 17.15 1.92 -7.57
CA ALA A 29 17.48 3.26 -7.07
C ALA A 29 17.92 4.23 -8.17
N GLY A 30 18.78 3.77 -9.08
CA GLY A 30 19.24 4.55 -10.23
C GLY A 30 18.09 4.93 -11.17
N PRO A 31 17.38 3.93 -11.75
CA PRO A 31 16.28 4.18 -12.68
C PRO A 31 15.12 5.00 -12.11
N LEU A 32 14.87 4.92 -10.80
CA LEU A 32 13.80 5.64 -10.12
C LEU A 32 14.27 6.97 -9.50
N GLY A 33 15.54 7.33 -9.67
CA GLY A 33 16.07 8.65 -9.29
C GLY A 33 16.24 8.86 -7.79
N PHE A 34 16.49 7.79 -7.02
CA PHE A 34 16.69 7.86 -5.58
C PHE A 34 18.02 7.25 -5.09
N ALA A 35 18.91 6.90 -6.02
CA ALA A 35 20.28 6.48 -5.74
C ALA A 35 21.08 7.57 -5.00
N GLY A 36 22.01 7.14 -4.16
CA GLY A 36 22.92 8.02 -3.42
C GLY A 36 22.66 8.05 -1.92
N SER A 37 23.30 9.00 -1.24
CA SER A 37 23.26 9.11 0.22
C SER A 37 21.94 9.70 0.71
N TRP A 38 21.41 9.08 1.77
CA TRP A 38 20.25 9.53 2.54
C TRP A 38 20.66 10.07 3.93
N ALA A 39 21.95 10.37 4.14
CA ALA A 39 22.45 10.93 5.39
C ALA A 39 21.70 12.19 5.81
N GLY A 40 21.24 12.22 7.06
CA GLY A 40 20.48 13.34 7.63
C GLY A 40 19.01 13.41 7.17
N ARG A 41 18.55 12.51 6.30
CA ARG A 41 17.15 12.42 5.86
C ARG A 41 16.39 11.40 6.68
N THR A 42 15.10 11.68 6.87
CA THR A 42 14.17 10.77 7.53
C THR A 42 13.31 10.07 6.49
N VAL A 43 13.35 8.74 6.48
CA VAL A 43 12.57 7.91 5.57
C VAL A 43 11.53 7.14 6.38
N LEU A 44 10.25 7.28 6.04
CA LEU A 44 9.16 6.57 6.69
C LEU A 44 8.61 5.49 5.78
N LEU A 45 8.74 4.22 6.19
CA LEU A 45 8.15 3.08 5.49
C LEU A 45 6.71 2.87 5.97
N LYS A 46 5.79 2.79 5.01
CA LYS A 46 4.37 2.53 5.24
C LYS A 46 3.95 1.18 4.63
N PRO A 47 4.08 0.07 5.38
CA PRO A 47 3.57 -1.24 4.94
C PRO A 47 2.05 -1.25 4.77
N ASN A 48 1.52 -2.36 4.25
CA ASN A 48 0.11 -2.68 4.31
C ASN A 48 -0.16 -3.57 5.53
N LEU A 49 -0.67 -2.99 6.63
CA LEU A 49 -1.06 -3.73 7.83
C LEU A 49 -2.58 -3.66 8.02
N ILE A 50 -3.26 -4.81 7.91
CA ILE A 50 -4.72 -4.88 8.08
C ILE A 50 -5.10 -4.89 9.55
N SER A 51 -4.62 -5.89 10.28
CA SER A 51 -4.79 -6.09 11.72
C SER A 51 -3.85 -7.22 12.18
N ALA A 52 -3.70 -7.38 13.50
CA ALA A 52 -2.96 -8.53 14.05
C ALA A 52 -3.63 -9.88 13.72
N SER A 53 -4.96 -9.95 13.62
CA SER A 53 -5.67 -11.20 13.34
C SER A 53 -5.76 -11.55 11.84
N ALA A 54 -5.26 -10.68 10.96
CA ALA A 54 -5.30 -10.93 9.53
C ALA A 54 -4.28 -12.03 9.16
N SER A 55 -4.52 -12.72 8.06
CA SER A 55 -3.50 -13.58 7.46
C SER A 55 -2.28 -12.75 7.06
N SER A 56 -1.07 -13.30 7.21
CA SER A 56 0.17 -12.68 6.71
C SER A 56 0.11 -12.44 5.20
N LEU A 57 -0.62 -13.29 4.47
CA LEU A 57 -0.88 -13.14 3.04
C LEU A 57 -1.56 -11.80 2.67
N ALA A 58 -2.34 -11.24 3.60
CA ALA A 58 -3.03 -9.97 3.41
C ALA A 58 -2.17 -8.76 3.78
N CYS A 59 -0.97 -8.93 4.31
CA CYS A 59 -0.08 -7.85 4.74
C CYS A 59 1.23 -7.89 3.93
N THR A 60 1.99 -6.79 3.96
CA THR A 60 3.35 -6.76 3.41
C THR A 60 4.25 -7.68 4.23
N ASP A 61 5.07 -8.49 3.55
CA ASP A 61 5.91 -9.47 4.22
C ASP A 61 7.01 -8.82 5.10
N ALA A 62 7.34 -9.46 6.23
CA ALA A 62 8.31 -8.96 7.19
C ALA A 62 9.74 -8.91 6.64
N GLY A 63 10.16 -9.90 5.86
CA GLY A 63 11.47 -9.94 5.23
C GLY A 63 11.60 -8.92 4.11
N PHE A 64 10.50 -8.69 3.37
CA PHE A 64 10.40 -7.60 2.39
C PHE A 64 10.61 -6.23 3.04
N ILE A 65 9.87 -5.95 4.12
CA ILE A 65 10.02 -4.72 4.90
C ILE A 65 11.46 -4.56 5.41
N ALA A 66 12.03 -5.61 6.00
CA ALA A 66 13.39 -5.57 6.54
C ALA A 66 14.44 -5.28 5.46
N GLY A 67 14.28 -5.83 4.26
CA GLY A 67 15.19 -5.56 3.14
C GLY A 67 15.13 -4.10 2.66
N VAL A 68 13.92 -3.53 2.56
CA VAL A 68 13.77 -2.10 2.23
C VAL A 68 14.35 -1.22 3.34
N CYS A 69 14.07 -1.53 4.62
CA CYS A 69 14.68 -0.83 5.76
C CYS A 69 16.20 -0.85 5.68
N ARG A 70 16.77 -2.03 5.45
CA ARG A 70 18.21 -2.25 5.40
C ARG A 70 18.87 -1.38 4.34
N TRP A 71 18.31 -1.34 3.13
CA TRP A 71 18.87 -0.51 2.05
C TRP A 71 18.96 0.97 2.45
N PHE A 72 17.88 1.53 3.01
CA PHE A 72 17.87 2.93 3.44
C PHE A 72 18.83 3.20 4.61
N LEU A 73 18.95 2.26 5.55
CA LEU A 73 19.91 2.36 6.66
C LEU A 73 21.36 2.32 6.16
N ASP A 74 21.67 1.41 5.23
CA ASP A 74 23.00 1.27 4.62
C ASP A 74 23.39 2.54 3.84
N HIS A 75 22.40 3.32 3.38
CA HIS A 75 22.58 4.62 2.74
C HIS A 75 22.49 5.83 3.71
N GLY A 76 22.45 5.59 5.02
CA GLY A 76 22.55 6.62 6.05
C GLY A 76 21.25 7.31 6.45
N ALA A 77 20.09 6.81 5.99
CA ALA A 77 18.79 7.35 6.39
C ALA A 77 18.49 7.08 7.88
N ARG A 78 17.74 7.99 8.49
CA ARG A 78 16.98 7.67 9.71
C ARG A 78 15.67 7.00 9.29
N VAL A 79 15.55 5.70 9.55
CA VAL A 79 14.41 4.90 9.09
C VAL A 79 13.36 4.78 10.18
N ARG A 80 12.11 5.12 9.83
CA ARG A 80 10.93 4.86 10.65
C ARG A 80 9.98 3.92 9.93
N ILE A 81 9.14 3.21 10.65
CA ILE A 81 8.07 2.37 10.10
C ILE A 81 6.75 2.62 10.81
N GLY A 82 5.66 2.79 10.06
CA GLY A 82 4.34 3.04 10.64
C GLY A 82 3.19 2.77 9.68
N ASP A 83 2.04 2.41 10.24
CA ASP A 83 0.76 2.33 9.51
C ASP A 83 -0.37 2.66 10.49
N SER A 84 -1.60 2.83 9.99
CA SER A 84 -2.77 2.99 10.86
C SER A 84 -3.75 1.84 10.60
N PRO A 85 -3.62 0.64 11.18
CA PRO A 85 -4.62 -0.42 11.01
C PRO A 85 -6.03 0.07 11.37
N ALA A 86 -7.06 -0.41 10.66
CA ALA A 86 -8.43 0.04 10.96
C ALA A 86 -8.87 -0.35 12.38
N PHE A 87 -8.29 -1.44 12.90
CA PHE A 87 -8.56 -1.98 14.22
C PHE A 87 -7.26 -2.46 14.87
N GLY A 88 -7.10 -2.16 16.16
CA GLY A 88 -5.86 -2.43 16.89
C GLY A 88 -4.80 -1.36 16.63
N SER A 89 -3.55 -1.65 17.04
CA SER A 89 -2.39 -0.76 16.84
C SER A 89 -1.43 -1.34 15.80
N ALA A 90 -0.61 -0.48 15.21
CA ALA A 90 0.42 -0.89 14.26
C ALA A 90 1.45 -1.81 14.91
N GLY A 91 1.94 -1.47 16.11
CA GLY A 91 2.91 -2.27 16.84
C GLY A 91 2.40 -3.67 17.19
N ARG A 92 1.10 -3.82 17.53
CA ARG A 92 0.53 -5.17 17.72
C ARG A 92 0.49 -5.96 16.41
N ALA A 93 0.15 -5.32 15.30
CA ALA A 93 0.18 -5.96 13.99
C ALA A 93 1.62 -6.35 13.60
N MET A 94 2.60 -5.45 13.78
CA MET A 94 4.01 -5.70 13.50
C MET A 94 4.55 -6.90 14.28
N ARG A 95 4.29 -6.98 15.58
CA ARG A 95 4.64 -8.16 16.40
C ARG A 95 4.04 -9.44 15.85
N GLN A 96 2.74 -9.43 15.58
CA GLN A 96 2.01 -10.63 15.16
C GLN A 96 2.42 -11.13 13.77
N HIS A 97 2.81 -10.22 12.88
CA HIS A 97 3.30 -10.53 11.53
C HIS A 97 4.81 -10.76 11.48
N GLY A 98 5.49 -10.81 12.63
CA GLY A 98 6.93 -11.11 12.71
C GLY A 98 7.84 -9.97 12.26
N ILE A 99 7.31 -8.76 12.06
CA ILE A 99 8.07 -7.58 11.59
C ILE A 99 9.10 -7.18 12.66
N ASP A 100 8.73 -7.14 13.94
CA ASP A 100 9.67 -6.84 15.03
C ASP A 100 10.90 -7.77 15.02
N ARG A 101 10.66 -9.06 14.76
CA ARG A 101 11.74 -10.06 14.66
C ARG A 101 12.59 -9.84 13.42
N ALA A 102 11.99 -9.53 12.28
CA ALA A 102 12.71 -9.28 11.04
C ALA A 102 13.54 -7.97 11.09
N LEU A 103 13.13 -7.00 11.91
CA LEU A 103 13.85 -5.75 12.15
C LEU A 103 14.87 -5.84 13.29
N ALA A 104 14.98 -6.98 13.97
CA ALA A 104 15.90 -7.12 15.10
C ALA A 104 17.36 -6.84 14.68
N GLY A 105 18.00 -5.89 15.36
CA GLY A 105 19.36 -5.44 15.05
C GLY A 105 19.45 -4.30 14.02
N LEU A 106 18.34 -3.88 13.42
CA LEU A 106 18.26 -2.69 12.58
C LEU A 106 17.83 -1.47 13.40
N ALA A 107 18.44 -0.32 13.16
CA ALA A 107 18.10 0.95 13.81
C ALA A 107 16.84 1.57 13.20
N VAL A 108 15.69 0.91 13.38
CA VAL A 108 14.39 1.34 12.83
C VAL A 108 13.44 1.76 13.95
N ASP A 109 12.93 2.99 13.87
CA ASP A 109 11.94 3.51 14.82
C ASP A 109 10.52 3.07 14.41
N GLN A 110 9.82 2.34 15.28
CA GLN A 110 8.39 2.07 15.07
C GLN A 110 7.54 3.24 15.53
N VAL A 111 6.64 3.71 14.66
CA VAL A 111 5.78 4.87 14.90
C VAL A 111 4.32 4.47 14.76
N GLU A 112 3.52 4.78 15.77
CA GLU A 112 2.06 4.63 15.73
C GLU A 112 1.45 5.88 15.10
N PHE A 113 0.54 5.68 14.13
CA PHE A 113 -0.21 6.78 13.51
C PHE A 113 -1.42 7.13 14.37
N VAL A 114 -1.31 8.18 15.18
CA VAL A 114 -2.31 8.54 16.20
C VAL A 114 -2.72 10.01 16.17
N THR A 115 -1.87 10.90 15.65
CA THR A 115 -2.09 12.35 15.72
C THR A 115 -2.93 12.83 14.52
N PRO A 116 -4.17 13.29 14.74
CA PRO A 116 -5.04 13.70 13.64
C PRO A 116 -4.65 15.07 13.08
N LEU A 117 -4.42 15.11 11.77
CA LEU A 117 -4.26 16.34 11.00
C LEU A 117 -5.36 16.44 9.95
N ALA A 118 -6.21 17.46 10.06
CA ALA A 118 -7.26 17.71 9.08
C ALA A 118 -6.67 18.26 7.78
N ARG A 119 -7.04 17.65 6.64
CA ARG A 119 -6.63 18.07 5.30
C ARG A 119 -7.87 18.21 4.42
N ARG A 120 -8.01 19.38 3.80
CA ARG A 120 -9.00 19.62 2.76
C ARG A 120 -8.44 19.05 1.45
N LEU A 121 -9.15 18.09 0.88
CA LEU A 121 -8.77 17.43 -0.37
C LEU A 121 -9.30 18.20 -1.57
N ALA A 122 -8.73 17.98 -2.76
CA ALA A 122 -9.13 18.63 -4.01
C ALA A 122 -10.59 18.38 -4.38
N CYS A 123 -11.11 17.18 -4.06
CA CYS A 123 -12.50 16.84 -4.19
C CYS A 123 -13.38 17.77 -3.31
N GLY A 124 -12.86 18.28 -2.19
CA GLY A 124 -13.61 19.13 -1.26
C GLY A 124 -14.09 18.40 -0.01
N CYS A 125 -13.71 17.13 0.17
CA CYS A 125 -13.88 16.45 1.44
C CYS A 125 -12.76 16.86 2.41
N THR A 126 -13.06 16.89 3.71
CA THR A 126 -12.03 17.05 4.75
C THR A 126 -11.76 15.69 5.38
N VAL A 127 -10.51 15.24 5.36
CA VAL A 127 -10.10 13.95 5.92
C VAL A 127 -9.05 14.18 7.01
N GLN A 128 -9.09 13.37 8.07
CA GLN A 128 -8.03 13.37 9.08
C GLN A 128 -6.99 12.30 8.73
N VAL A 129 -5.80 12.76 8.39
CA VAL A 129 -4.61 11.92 8.14
C VAL A 129 -3.72 11.91 9.38
N ALA A 130 -2.84 10.91 9.49
CA ALA A 130 -1.85 10.84 10.55
C ALA A 130 -0.76 11.89 10.31
N ALA A 131 -0.52 12.80 11.27
CA ALA A 131 0.55 13.78 11.17
C ALA A 131 1.92 13.09 11.01
N GLU A 132 2.10 11.96 11.70
CA GLU A 132 3.30 11.14 11.65
C GLU A 132 3.62 10.66 10.23
N SER A 133 2.61 10.44 9.38
CA SER A 133 2.79 10.04 7.98
C SER A 133 3.38 11.14 7.08
N LEU A 134 3.38 12.39 7.56
CA LEU A 134 3.88 13.56 6.83
C LEU A 134 5.24 14.05 7.37
N GLU A 135 5.67 13.55 8.52
CA GLU A 135 6.91 13.94 9.20
C GLU A 135 8.13 13.14 8.69
N CYS A 136 8.38 13.23 7.39
CA CYS A 136 9.53 12.60 6.76
C CYS A 136 9.94 13.34 5.48
N ASP A 137 11.18 13.12 5.04
CA ASP A 137 11.69 13.63 3.77
C ASP A 137 11.24 12.76 2.58
N LEU A 138 11.00 11.46 2.85
CA LEU A 138 10.50 10.49 1.88
C LEU A 138 9.54 9.52 2.59
N LEU A 139 8.34 9.37 2.04
CA LEU A 139 7.44 8.28 2.42
C LEU A 139 7.58 7.13 1.42
N VAL A 140 7.97 5.96 1.94
CA VAL A 140 8.12 4.73 1.18
C VAL A 140 6.88 3.86 1.39
N ASN A 141 5.95 3.90 0.44
CA ASN A 141 4.73 3.12 0.46
C ASN A 141 5.00 1.66 0.06
N LEU A 142 4.71 0.69 0.91
CA LEU A 142 4.99 -0.73 0.65
C LEU A 142 3.70 -1.55 0.51
N PRO A 143 2.96 -1.44 -0.61
CA PRO A 143 1.71 -2.16 -0.80
C PRO A 143 1.93 -3.67 -0.95
N LYS A 144 1.03 -4.47 -0.39
CA LYS A 144 0.87 -5.89 -0.73
C LYS A 144 0.00 -5.99 -1.98
N VAL A 145 0.47 -6.70 -3.01
CA VAL A 145 -0.33 -7.01 -4.19
C VAL A 145 -1.42 -8.02 -3.82
N LYS A 146 -2.69 -7.59 -3.88
CA LYS A 146 -3.81 -8.47 -3.55
C LYS A 146 -5.14 -8.11 -4.20
N ALA A 147 -6.02 -9.08 -4.35
CA ALA A 147 -7.42 -8.92 -4.67
C ALA A 147 -8.17 -8.13 -3.57
N HIS A 148 -9.22 -7.41 -3.96
CA HIS A 148 -10.06 -6.65 -3.05
C HIS A 148 -11.51 -6.57 -3.52
N ASN A 149 -12.46 -7.14 -2.77
CA ASN A 149 -13.85 -7.29 -3.21
C ASN A 149 -14.58 -5.98 -3.50
N GLN A 150 -14.16 -4.84 -2.93
CA GLN A 150 -14.78 -3.53 -3.24
C GLN A 150 -13.98 -2.66 -4.21
N MET A 151 -12.71 -2.97 -4.45
CA MET A 151 -11.75 -2.09 -5.14
C MET A 151 -11.03 -2.79 -6.27
N TYR A 152 -11.46 -4.00 -6.61
CA TYR A 152 -10.81 -4.92 -7.53
C TYR A 152 -9.48 -5.46 -7.00
N VAL A 153 -8.55 -4.57 -6.68
CA VAL A 153 -7.22 -4.88 -6.13
C VAL A 153 -6.80 -3.87 -5.06
N THR A 154 -5.87 -4.26 -4.20
CA THR A 154 -5.04 -3.36 -3.41
C THR A 154 -3.66 -3.33 -4.03
N LEU A 155 -3.24 -2.14 -4.43
CA LEU A 155 -1.92 -1.82 -4.95
C LEU A 155 -1.42 -0.54 -4.26
N ALA A 156 -0.59 0.27 -4.92
CA ALA A 156 0.07 1.44 -4.34
C ALA A 156 -0.93 2.53 -3.94
N VAL A 157 -1.82 2.93 -4.86
CA VAL A 157 -2.81 4.00 -4.58
C VAL A 157 -3.73 3.60 -3.43
N LYS A 158 -4.21 2.35 -3.43
CA LYS A 158 -5.11 1.89 -2.35
C LYS A 158 -4.42 1.83 -0.99
N ASN A 159 -3.13 1.50 -0.95
CA ASN A 159 -2.38 1.37 0.30
C ASN A 159 -2.17 2.71 1.01
N VAL A 160 -2.11 3.82 0.26
CA VAL A 160 -2.03 5.19 0.81
C VAL A 160 -3.18 5.50 1.77
N PHE A 161 -4.35 4.88 1.59
CA PHE A 161 -5.47 5.02 2.52
C PHE A 161 -5.12 4.63 3.97
N GLY A 162 -4.03 3.88 4.20
CA GLY A 162 -3.49 3.58 5.52
C GLY A 162 -3.01 4.79 6.33
N ILE A 163 -2.86 5.97 5.73
CA ILE A 163 -2.59 7.22 6.46
C ILE A 163 -3.84 7.81 7.13
N VAL A 164 -5.04 7.36 6.73
CA VAL A 164 -6.29 7.78 7.36
C VAL A 164 -6.47 7.02 8.68
N LEU A 165 -6.71 7.78 9.76
CA LEU A 165 -6.63 7.25 11.12
C LEU A 165 -7.75 6.26 11.48
N GLY A 166 -7.36 5.00 11.71
CA GLY A 166 -8.16 3.97 12.38
C GLY A 166 -9.59 3.83 11.85
N MET A 167 -10.56 3.99 12.75
CA MET A 167 -12.00 3.83 12.48
C MET A 167 -12.55 4.82 11.45
N ARG A 168 -11.86 5.94 11.18
CA ARG A 168 -12.30 6.93 10.18
C ARG A 168 -12.32 6.35 8.77
N LYS A 169 -11.49 5.34 8.52
CA LYS A 169 -11.53 4.57 7.27
C LYS A 169 -12.88 3.92 7.06
N ALA A 170 -13.42 3.27 8.10
CA ALA A 170 -14.76 2.67 8.04
C ALA A 170 -15.87 3.73 7.92
N LEU A 171 -15.69 4.89 8.56
CA LEU A 171 -16.62 6.02 8.42
C LEU A 171 -16.64 6.54 6.98
N LEU A 172 -15.48 6.73 6.34
CA LEU A 172 -15.39 7.15 4.94
C LEU A 172 -16.02 6.11 4.01
N HIS A 173 -15.82 4.81 4.25
CA HIS A 173 -16.55 3.78 3.50
C HIS A 173 -18.07 3.99 3.63
N MET A 174 -18.59 4.27 4.83
CA MET A 174 -20.02 4.44 5.06
C MET A 174 -20.61 5.74 4.47
N GLN A 175 -19.85 6.84 4.53
CA GLN A 175 -20.26 8.17 4.06
C GLN A 175 -20.11 8.30 2.55
N GLU A 176 -18.97 7.84 2.01
CA GLU A 176 -18.52 8.14 0.65
C GLU A 176 -18.50 6.91 -0.26
N GLY A 177 -18.88 5.73 0.24
CA GLY A 177 -18.92 4.49 -0.54
C GLY A 177 -20.25 4.21 -1.27
N GLY A 178 -21.23 5.13 -1.19
CA GLY A 178 -22.52 4.99 -1.88
C GLY A 178 -22.41 5.26 -3.39
N THR A 179 -23.52 5.10 -4.12
CA THR A 179 -23.58 5.29 -5.59
C THR A 179 -23.10 6.66 -6.07
N ASN A 180 -23.34 7.71 -5.28
CA ASN A 180 -22.90 9.08 -5.56
C ASN A 180 -21.73 9.51 -4.66
N GLY A 181 -21.07 8.54 -4.02
CA GLY A 181 -20.02 8.79 -3.05
C GLY A 181 -18.65 8.96 -3.72
N ARG A 182 -17.75 9.64 -3.01
CA ARG A 182 -16.49 10.15 -3.58
C ARG A 182 -15.28 9.36 -3.13
N PHE A 183 -15.47 8.10 -2.76
CA PHE A 183 -14.42 7.32 -2.11
C PHE A 183 -13.15 7.16 -2.96
N ALA A 184 -13.29 6.92 -4.26
CA ALA A 184 -12.13 6.82 -5.16
C ALA A 184 -11.42 8.18 -5.32
N GLU A 185 -12.20 9.27 -5.41
CA GLU A 185 -11.68 10.63 -5.46
C GLU A 185 -10.83 10.94 -4.22
N ILE A 186 -11.37 10.64 -3.04
CA ILE A 186 -10.70 10.87 -1.76
C ILE A 186 -9.36 10.15 -1.71
N ILE A 187 -9.30 8.87 -2.09
CA ILE A 187 -8.05 8.11 -2.02
C ILE A 187 -7.01 8.67 -2.99
N LEU A 188 -7.40 9.08 -4.20
CA LEU A 188 -6.48 9.68 -5.16
C LEU A 188 -5.96 11.04 -4.66
N ASP A 189 -6.83 11.87 -4.09
CA ASP A 189 -6.42 13.18 -3.56
C ASP A 189 -5.44 13.05 -2.38
N LEU A 190 -5.45 11.93 -1.64
CA LEU A 190 -4.46 11.71 -0.59
C LEU A 190 -3.03 11.69 -1.14
N LEU A 191 -2.82 11.35 -2.43
CA LEU A 191 -1.50 11.39 -3.05
C LEU A 191 -0.92 12.80 -3.07
N GLU A 192 -1.76 13.85 -3.15
CA GLU A 192 -1.34 15.25 -3.17
C GLU A 192 -0.98 15.79 -1.78
N VAL A 193 -1.38 15.08 -0.72
CA VAL A 193 -1.13 15.46 0.67
C VAL A 193 0.20 14.92 1.18
N LEU A 194 0.70 13.86 0.56
CA LEU A 194 1.89 13.14 1.00
C LEU A 194 3.18 13.94 0.72
N PRO A 195 4.23 13.75 1.55
CA PRO A 195 5.59 14.18 1.22
C PRO A 195 6.08 13.45 -0.06
N PRO A 196 7.29 13.72 -0.58
CA PRO A 196 7.86 12.94 -1.68
C PRO A 196 7.65 11.42 -1.47
N GLN A 197 7.24 10.73 -2.54
CA GLN A 197 6.79 9.34 -2.47
C GLN A 197 7.68 8.41 -3.29
N LEU A 198 7.93 7.24 -2.73
CA LEU A 198 8.41 6.06 -3.44
C LEU A 198 7.46 4.91 -3.09
N ALA A 199 6.94 4.19 -4.06
CA ALA A 199 6.16 2.99 -3.81
C ALA A 199 6.94 1.76 -4.25
N ILE A 200 7.06 0.76 -3.37
CA ILE A 200 7.70 -0.53 -3.66
C ILE A 200 6.75 -1.67 -3.28
N ALA A 201 6.17 -2.33 -4.27
CA ALA A 201 5.14 -3.33 -4.09
C ALA A 201 5.69 -4.73 -3.84
N ASP A 202 5.16 -5.38 -2.81
CA ASP A 202 5.34 -6.80 -2.52
C ASP A 202 4.33 -7.62 -3.32
N GLY A 203 4.77 -8.14 -4.47
CA GLY A 203 4.05 -9.09 -5.31
C GLY A 203 4.74 -10.44 -5.40
N ILE A 204 5.65 -10.78 -4.48
CA ILE A 204 6.37 -12.07 -4.54
C ILE A 204 5.37 -13.21 -4.32
N VAL A 205 4.63 -13.15 -3.22
CA VAL A 205 3.41 -13.92 -3.00
C VAL A 205 2.24 -12.94 -2.89
N ALA A 206 1.33 -12.98 -3.85
CA ALA A 206 0.13 -12.16 -3.87
C ALA A 206 -1.07 -12.93 -3.28
N MET A 207 -2.10 -12.21 -2.87
CA MET A 207 -3.40 -12.80 -2.49
C MET A 207 -4.38 -12.60 -3.64
N HIS A 208 -4.91 -13.67 -4.23
CA HIS A 208 -5.82 -13.58 -5.37
C HIS A 208 -7.21 -14.18 -5.08
N ARG A 209 -8.09 -14.13 -6.08
CA ARG A 209 -9.51 -14.55 -6.12
C ARG A 209 -10.44 -13.69 -5.27
N ASP A 210 -10.21 -13.62 -3.97
CA ASP A 210 -11.04 -12.90 -3.01
C ASP A 210 -10.16 -11.96 -2.15
N GLY A 211 -10.75 -10.91 -1.56
CA GLY A 211 -10.07 -10.10 -0.57
C GLY A 211 -10.93 -9.02 0.08
N PRO A 212 -10.39 -8.28 1.06
CA PRO A 212 -8.95 -8.04 1.26
C PRO A 212 -8.26 -8.92 2.32
N VAL A 213 -8.93 -9.96 2.83
CA VAL A 213 -8.40 -10.85 3.89
C VAL A 213 -8.60 -12.35 3.64
N SER A 214 -9.43 -12.72 2.66
CA SER A 214 -10.02 -14.07 2.47
C SER A 214 -9.54 -14.79 1.21
N GLY A 215 -8.52 -14.27 0.51
CA GLY A 215 -8.06 -14.86 -0.74
C GLY A 215 -7.08 -16.01 -0.58
N GLU A 216 -6.62 -16.52 -1.72
CA GLU A 216 -5.66 -17.63 -1.82
C GLU A 216 -4.27 -17.10 -2.18
N ALA A 217 -3.22 -17.80 -1.74
CA ALA A 217 -1.84 -17.43 -2.04
C ALA A 217 -1.50 -17.79 -3.49
N LEU A 218 -0.90 -16.83 -4.21
CA LEU A 218 -0.38 -17.04 -5.55
C LEU A 218 1.03 -16.47 -5.65
N ARG A 219 1.98 -17.30 -6.07
CA ARG A 219 3.37 -16.87 -6.27
C ARG A 219 3.53 -16.25 -7.65
N ILE A 220 3.62 -14.93 -7.71
CA ILE A 220 3.88 -14.17 -8.94
C ILE A 220 5.39 -13.92 -9.09
N GLY A 221 6.07 -13.77 -7.96
CA GLY A 221 7.50 -13.50 -7.91
C GLY A 221 7.84 -12.08 -8.40
N CYS A 222 6.97 -11.10 -8.17
CA CYS A 222 7.15 -9.73 -8.66
C CYS A 222 7.52 -8.78 -7.53
N VAL A 223 8.58 -8.00 -7.73
CA VAL A 223 8.88 -6.78 -6.97
C VAL A 223 8.79 -5.61 -7.93
N ALA A 224 8.04 -4.56 -7.56
CA ALA A 224 7.79 -3.44 -8.45
C ALA A 224 8.00 -2.11 -7.73
N GLY A 225 8.62 -1.12 -8.38
CA GLY A 225 8.94 0.17 -7.79
C GLY A 225 8.61 1.34 -8.71
N ALA A 226 8.09 2.44 -8.16
CA ALA A 226 7.94 3.71 -8.88
C ALA A 226 7.80 4.91 -7.94
N THR A 227 8.11 6.11 -8.41
CA THR A 227 7.84 7.38 -7.69
C THR A 227 6.40 7.88 -7.89
N SER A 228 5.64 7.27 -8.82
CA SER A 228 4.20 7.52 -9.01
C SER A 228 3.39 6.27 -8.68
N CYS A 229 2.53 6.37 -7.66
CA CYS A 229 1.60 5.28 -7.30
C CYS A 229 0.65 4.93 -8.46
N VAL A 230 0.21 5.92 -9.24
CA VAL A 230 -0.70 5.69 -10.38
C VAL A 230 0.02 4.92 -11.49
N ALA A 231 1.26 5.29 -11.81
CA ALA A 231 2.07 4.57 -12.80
C ALA A 231 2.35 3.13 -12.36
N LEU A 232 2.67 2.93 -11.07
CA LEU A 232 2.89 1.59 -10.50
C LEU A 232 1.62 0.73 -10.58
N ASP A 233 0.46 1.28 -10.26
CA ASP A 233 -0.82 0.57 -10.37
C ASP A 233 -1.13 0.20 -11.82
N THR A 234 -0.89 1.11 -12.79
CA THR A 234 -1.05 0.82 -14.23
C THR A 234 -0.14 -0.34 -14.68
N ALA A 235 1.12 -0.33 -14.28
CA ALA A 235 2.06 -1.40 -14.60
C ALA A 235 1.68 -2.75 -13.97
N LEU A 236 1.28 -2.74 -12.71
CA LEU A 236 0.88 -3.95 -11.99
C LEU A 236 -0.43 -4.52 -12.54
N LEU A 237 -1.43 -3.69 -12.88
CA LEU A 237 -2.64 -4.17 -13.55
C LEU A 237 -2.32 -4.89 -14.87
N ALA A 238 -1.39 -4.35 -15.66
CA ALA A 238 -0.92 -5.00 -16.88
C ALA A 238 -0.15 -6.31 -16.59
N ALA A 239 0.72 -6.34 -15.57
CA ALA A 239 1.50 -7.53 -15.20
C ALA A 239 0.63 -8.66 -14.64
N LEU A 240 -0.50 -8.30 -14.01
CA LEU A 240 -1.50 -9.23 -13.48
C LEU A 240 -2.56 -9.63 -14.52
N GLU A 241 -2.48 -9.12 -15.76
CA GLU A 241 -3.44 -9.36 -16.84
C GLU A 241 -4.89 -8.99 -16.46
N LEU A 242 -5.03 -7.91 -15.69
CA LEU A 242 -6.31 -7.40 -15.22
C LEU A 242 -6.81 -6.25 -16.07
N ASP A 243 -8.12 -6.17 -16.28
CA ASP A 243 -8.75 -5.03 -16.94
C ASP A 243 -8.73 -3.80 -16.00
N PRO A 244 -7.95 -2.76 -16.33
CA PRO A 244 -7.83 -1.58 -15.47
C PRO A 244 -9.16 -0.82 -15.32
N ALA A 245 -10.07 -0.93 -16.30
CA ALA A 245 -11.40 -0.31 -16.24
C ALA A 245 -12.32 -0.95 -15.19
N ARG A 246 -11.92 -2.07 -14.56
CA ARG A 246 -12.64 -2.66 -13.43
C ARG A 246 -12.17 -2.14 -12.07
N SER A 247 -11.01 -1.49 -11.98
CA SER A 247 -10.51 -0.85 -10.76
C SER A 247 -11.15 0.52 -10.57
N PRO A 248 -11.94 0.77 -9.49
CA PRO A 248 -12.54 2.08 -9.25
C PRO A 248 -11.49 3.20 -9.13
N LEU A 249 -10.34 2.90 -8.52
CA LEU A 249 -9.25 3.87 -8.37
C LEU A 249 -8.59 4.20 -9.70
N TRP A 250 -8.31 3.17 -10.52
CA TRP A 250 -7.69 3.42 -11.81
C TRP A 250 -8.63 4.16 -12.77
N ARG A 251 -9.92 3.78 -12.80
CA ARG A 251 -10.94 4.50 -13.56
C ARG A 251 -10.99 5.98 -13.22
N GLU A 252 -10.94 6.31 -11.93
CA GLU A 252 -10.96 7.71 -11.49
C GLU A 252 -9.68 8.44 -11.87
N ALA A 253 -8.51 7.79 -11.79
CA ALA A 253 -7.25 8.35 -12.25
C ALA A 253 -7.28 8.64 -13.76
N ALA A 254 -7.79 7.69 -14.57
CA ALA A 254 -7.96 7.85 -16.01
C ALA A 254 -8.98 8.94 -16.36
N ARG A 255 -10.12 9.01 -15.66
CA ARG A 255 -11.15 10.06 -15.84
C ARG A 255 -10.57 11.47 -15.65
N ARG A 256 -9.61 11.61 -14.74
CA ARG A 256 -8.91 12.86 -14.43
C ARG A 256 -7.69 13.13 -15.30
N ASN A 257 -7.30 12.20 -16.17
CA ASN A 257 -6.06 12.24 -16.95
C ASN A 257 -4.81 12.40 -16.06
N LEU A 258 -4.75 11.72 -14.91
CA LEU A 258 -3.57 11.76 -14.05
C LEU A 258 -2.37 11.12 -14.75
N ALA A 259 -1.18 11.69 -14.57
CA ALA A 259 0.05 11.13 -15.14
C ALA A 259 0.26 9.67 -14.67
N GLY A 260 0.53 8.77 -15.60
CA GLY A 260 0.68 7.34 -15.32
C GLY A 260 -0.62 6.55 -15.42
N SER A 261 -1.77 7.19 -15.65
CA SER A 261 -3.06 6.51 -15.90
C SER A 261 -3.23 6.04 -17.36
N ARG A 262 -2.18 6.13 -18.18
CA ARG A 262 -2.12 5.60 -19.54
C ARG A 262 -0.86 4.74 -19.68
N ALA A 263 -0.97 3.62 -20.39
CA ALA A 263 0.17 2.74 -20.63
C ALA A 263 1.34 3.46 -21.36
N THR A 264 1.02 4.44 -22.21
CA THR A 264 2.00 5.26 -22.93
C THR A 264 2.77 6.23 -22.03
N ASP A 265 2.29 6.48 -20.81
CA ASP A 265 2.99 7.35 -19.85
C ASP A 265 4.10 6.59 -19.10
N VAL A 266 4.15 5.26 -19.21
CA VAL A 266 4.99 4.39 -18.38
C VAL A 266 6.12 3.77 -19.21
N ILE A 267 7.34 3.82 -18.69
CA ILE A 267 8.51 3.11 -19.25
C ILE A 267 9.05 2.10 -18.24
N PHE A 268 9.67 1.02 -18.76
CA PHE A 268 10.15 -0.10 -17.97
C PHE A 268 11.67 -0.21 -18.09
N PRO A 269 12.44 0.40 -17.17
CA PRO A 269 13.91 0.38 -17.22
C PRO A 269 14.52 -1.00 -16.90
N SER A 270 13.72 -1.96 -16.43
CA SER A 270 14.12 -3.36 -16.18
C SER A 270 13.20 -4.30 -16.94
N LEU A 271 12.34 -5.08 -16.28
CA LEU A 271 11.41 -5.98 -16.95
C LEU A 271 10.11 -5.27 -17.37
N PRO A 272 9.53 -5.62 -18.53
CA PRO A 272 8.19 -5.18 -18.90
C PRO A 272 7.10 -6.04 -18.22
N PRO A 273 5.84 -5.58 -18.12
CA PRO A 273 4.75 -6.33 -17.48
C PRO A 273 4.54 -7.74 -18.02
N ARG A 274 4.72 -7.92 -19.35
CA ARG A 274 4.62 -9.23 -20.02
C ARG A 274 5.58 -10.31 -19.47
N ALA A 275 6.63 -9.94 -18.74
CA ALA A 275 7.54 -10.90 -18.10
C ALA A 275 6.88 -11.68 -16.94
N PHE A 276 5.69 -11.27 -16.52
CA PHE A 276 4.88 -11.86 -15.44
C PHE A 276 3.54 -12.42 -15.94
N ALA A 277 3.32 -12.43 -17.27
CA ALA A 277 2.12 -13.00 -17.88
C ALA A 277 1.98 -14.49 -17.58
N GLY A 278 0.75 -15.00 -17.56
CA GLY A 278 0.46 -16.38 -17.21
C GLY A 278 0.54 -16.68 -15.71
N SER A 279 0.57 -15.65 -14.86
CA SER A 279 0.60 -15.83 -13.40
C SER A 279 -0.63 -16.55 -12.85
N GLY A 280 -1.76 -16.50 -13.56
CA GLY A 280 -3.03 -17.02 -13.07
C GLY A 280 -3.65 -16.15 -11.97
N PHE A 281 -3.21 -14.90 -11.84
CA PHE A 281 -3.85 -13.96 -10.92
C PHE A 281 -5.31 -13.76 -11.32
N SER A 282 -6.21 -13.86 -10.34
CA SER A 282 -7.63 -13.64 -10.53
C SER A 282 -8.10 -12.62 -9.52
N ALA A 283 -8.89 -11.66 -9.96
CA ALA A 283 -9.58 -10.71 -9.08
C ALA A 283 -11.08 -11.06 -9.08
N PRO A 284 -11.84 -10.60 -8.06
CA PRO A 284 -13.28 -10.90 -7.94
C PRO A 284 -14.03 -10.57 -9.23
N SER A 285 -14.91 -11.47 -9.68
CA SER A 285 -15.74 -11.28 -10.88
C SER A 285 -16.75 -10.15 -10.69
N GLU A 286 -17.30 -10.02 -9.49
CA GLU A 286 -18.20 -8.95 -9.09
C GLU A 286 -17.62 -8.17 -7.91
N LEU A 287 -17.84 -6.85 -7.92
CA LEU A 287 -17.42 -6.01 -6.81
C LEU A 287 -18.57 -5.80 -5.82
N ASN A 288 -18.28 -6.03 -4.54
CA ASN A 288 -19.13 -5.62 -3.44
C ASN A 288 -19.25 -4.09 -3.40
N GLY A 289 -20.41 -3.60 -2.98
CA GLY A 289 -20.61 -2.17 -2.73
C GLY A 289 -19.56 -1.60 -1.77
N ILE A 290 -19.03 -0.42 -2.08
CA ILE A 290 -17.99 0.25 -1.26
C ILE A 290 -18.55 0.65 0.11
N ARG A 291 -19.85 1.00 0.15
CA ARG A 291 -20.54 1.40 1.37
C ARG A 291 -20.61 0.27 2.39
N PHE A 292 -20.08 0.52 3.57
CA PHE A 292 -20.32 -0.38 4.70
C PHE A 292 -21.75 -0.26 5.20
N ASN A 293 -22.35 -1.39 5.55
CA ASN A 293 -23.68 -1.41 6.15
C ASN A 293 -23.59 -0.92 7.62
N PRO A 294 -24.27 0.19 7.98
CA PRO A 294 -24.18 0.79 9.31
C PRO A 294 -24.61 -0.15 10.44
N PHE A 295 -25.63 -0.99 10.20
CA PHE A 295 -26.14 -1.94 11.20
C PHE A 295 -25.12 -3.06 11.48
N ARG A 296 -24.50 -3.62 10.45
CA ARG A 296 -23.45 -4.65 10.60
C ARG A 296 -22.20 -4.09 11.27
N PHE A 297 -21.85 -2.84 10.98
CA PHE A 297 -20.72 -2.15 11.62
C PHE A 297 -20.96 -1.91 13.11
N LEU A 298 -22.15 -1.40 13.48
CA LEU A 298 -22.54 -1.20 14.88
C LEU A 298 -22.58 -2.52 15.66
N GLN A 299 -23.15 -3.57 15.09
CA GLN A 299 -23.12 -4.92 15.67
C GLN A 299 -21.68 -5.42 15.88
N GLY A 300 -20.79 -5.21 14.90
CA GLY A 300 -19.38 -5.55 15.01
C GLY A 300 -18.65 -4.81 16.12
N MET A 301 -18.94 -3.52 16.31
CA MET A 301 -18.42 -2.71 17.42
C MET A 301 -18.91 -3.21 18.78
N VAL A 302 -20.22 -3.46 18.93
CA VAL A 302 -20.80 -3.99 20.18
C VAL A 302 -20.20 -5.35 20.53
N ARG A 303 -20.10 -6.25 19.55
CA ARG A 303 -19.52 -7.59 19.76
C ARG A 303 -18.07 -7.50 20.23
N ARG A 304 -17.29 -6.55 19.69
CA ARG A 304 -15.89 -6.31 20.09
C ARG A 304 -15.76 -5.65 21.46
N PHE A 305 -16.65 -4.72 21.82
CA PHE A 305 -16.70 -4.15 23.16
C PHE A 305 -16.99 -5.23 24.20
N VAL A 306 -17.96 -6.12 23.91
CA VAL A 306 -18.27 -7.30 24.76
C VAL A 306 -17.08 -8.26 24.85
N LEU A 307 -16.35 -8.50 23.76
CA LEU A 307 -15.13 -9.32 23.76
C LEU A 307 -13.97 -8.68 24.53
N ALA A 308 -13.83 -7.35 24.51
CA ALA A 308 -12.80 -6.62 25.26
C ALA A 308 -13.06 -6.59 26.78
N LEU A 309 -14.32 -6.77 27.20
CA LEU A 309 -14.73 -6.88 28.61
C LEU A 309 -14.60 -8.31 29.17
N ARG A 310 -14.25 -9.31 28.35
CA ARG A 310 -13.98 -10.66 28.84
C ARG A 310 -12.56 -10.72 29.41
N PRO A 311 -12.37 -11.17 30.66
CA PRO A 311 -11.03 -11.37 31.21
C PRO A 311 -10.27 -12.36 30.33
N GLN A 312 -9.03 -12.03 29.97
CA GLN A 312 -8.14 -12.97 29.30
C GLN A 312 -7.73 -14.01 30.35
N VAL A 313 -8.29 -15.21 30.22
CA VAL A 313 -7.85 -16.41 30.95
C VAL A 313 -6.77 -17.10 30.12
#